data_AF-A0A3B9LDJ7-F1
#
_entry.id   AF-A0A3B9LDJ7-F1
#
_cell.length_a   1.000
_cell.length_b   1.000
_cell.length_c   1.000
_cell.angle_alpha   90.00
_cell.angle_beta   90.00
_cell.angle_gamma   90.00
#
_symmetry.space_group_name_H-M   'P 1'
#
loop_
_entity.id
_entity.type
_entity.pdbx_description
1 polymer ?
#
loop_
_entity_poly.entity_id
_entity_poly.type
_entity_poly.pdbx_seq_one_letter_code
_entity_poly.pdbx_strand_id
1 'polypeptide(L)' 'MSDFRRAIEAVPRESGFRGIGPRGMFFFYAAVRPFGPKQILESGRMRGESTLMLARCFPQARIVSVEFDLDSTHA' A
#
# COMPACT_ATOMS: atom_id res chain seq x y z
N MET A 1 -11.86 11.21 5.53
CA MET A 1 -11.98 10.33 4.34
C MET A 1 -11.35 10.94 3.08
N SER A 2 -11.42 12.27 2.88
CA SER A 2 -10.71 12.98 1.79
C SER A 2 -9.21 12.70 1.72
N ASP A 3 -8.56 12.50 2.87
CA ASP A 3 -7.12 12.22 2.95
C ASP A 3 -6.70 10.95 2.20
N PHE A 4 -7.47 9.86 2.33
CA PHE A 4 -7.17 8.61 1.63
C PHE A 4 -7.28 8.80 0.12
N ARG A 5 -8.42 9.33 -0.34
CA ARG A 5 -8.66 9.56 -1.78
C ARG A 5 -7.56 10.41 -2.39
N ARG A 6 -7.21 11.53 -1.74
CA ARG A 6 -6.13 12.43 -2.16
C ARG A 6 -4.76 11.73 -2.18
N ALA A 7 -4.48 10.88 -1.20
CA ALA A 7 -3.20 10.18 -1.11
C ALA A 7 -2.98 9.16 -2.25
N ILE A 8 -4.06 8.55 -2.76
CA ILE A 8 -3.97 7.47 -3.75
C ILE A 8 -4.36 7.87 -5.18
N GLU A 9 -4.85 9.09 -5.39
CA GLU A 9 -5.32 9.58 -6.70
C GLU A 9 -4.19 9.62 -7.74
N ALA A 10 -2.96 9.94 -7.30
CA ALA A 10 -1.78 9.98 -8.15
C ALA A 10 -1.02 8.64 -8.23
N VAL A 11 -1.56 7.56 -7.65
CA VAL A 11 -0.91 6.23 -7.71
C VAL A 11 -1.24 5.58 -9.06
N PRO A 12 -0.24 5.28 -9.91
CA PRO A 12 -0.47 4.56 -11.16
C PRO A 12 -1.13 3.21 -10.88
N ARG A 13 -2.11 2.85 -11.72
CA ARG A 13 -2.78 1.56 -11.65
C ARG A 13 -2.13 0.59 -12.61
N GLU A 14 -1.80 -0.59 -12.13
CA GLU A 14 -1.28 -1.63 -12.99
C GLU A 14 -2.41 -2.43 -13.64
N SER A 15 -2.27 -2.71 -14.94
CA SER A 15 -3.12 -3.65 -15.66
C SER A 15 -2.73 -5.09 -15.30
N GLY A 16 -3.71 -5.99 -15.20
CA GLY A 16 -3.48 -7.39 -14.80
C GLY A 16 -3.39 -7.65 -13.29
N PHE A 17 -3.92 -6.71 -12.50
CA PHE A 17 -3.83 -6.65 -11.04
C PHE A 17 -4.29 -7.93 -10.30
N ARG A 18 -3.42 -8.48 -9.43
CA ARG A 18 -3.75 -9.56 -8.48
C ARG A 18 -3.58 -9.19 -6.99
N GLY A 19 -3.21 -7.93 -6.69
CA GLY A 19 -2.94 -7.46 -5.33
C GLY A 19 -4.16 -6.91 -4.56
N ILE A 20 -3.90 -6.14 -3.50
CA ILE A 20 -4.96 -5.45 -2.73
C ILE A 20 -5.37 -4.13 -3.41
N GLY A 21 -6.56 -4.10 -3.98
CA GLY A 21 -7.06 -2.92 -4.70
C GLY A 21 -7.36 -1.73 -3.78
N PRO A 22 -7.72 -0.55 -4.34
CA PRO A 22 -7.93 0.67 -3.55
C PRO A 22 -9.07 0.54 -2.54
N ARG A 23 -10.08 -0.32 -2.80
CA ARG A 23 -11.13 -0.62 -1.81
C ARG A 23 -10.58 -1.38 -0.60
N GLY A 24 -9.73 -2.38 -0.82
CA GLY A 24 -9.07 -3.11 0.27
C GLY A 24 -8.14 -2.19 1.06
N MET A 25 -7.35 -1.36 0.36
CA MET A 25 -6.49 -0.37 0.98
C MET A 25 -7.25 0.68 1.79
N PHE A 26 -8.46 1.05 1.36
CA PHE A 26 -9.32 1.94 2.13
C PHE A 26 -9.72 1.34 3.48
N PHE A 27 -10.13 0.07 3.50
CA PHE A 27 -10.48 -0.62 4.75
C PHE A 27 -9.27 -0.71 5.68
N PHE A 28 -8.11 -1.10 5.15
CA PHE A 28 -6.86 -1.11 5.92
C PHE A 28 -6.56 0.27 6.51
N TYR A 29 -6.58 1.32 5.68
CA TYR A 29 -6.31 2.69 6.13
C TYR A 29 -7.28 3.13 7.24
N ALA A 30 -8.58 2.91 7.05
CA ALA A 30 -9.61 3.30 8.02
C ALA A 30 -9.44 2.58 9.37
N ALA A 31 -9.08 1.29 9.34
CA ALA A 31 -8.85 0.51 10.54
C ALA A 31 -7.55 0.88 11.27
N VAL A 32 -6.48 1.17 10.53
CA VAL A 32 -5.13 1.32 11.10
C VAL A 32 -4.78 2.75 11.49
N ARG A 33 -5.28 3.77 10.76
CA ARG A 33 -4.97 5.19 11.00
C ARG A 33 -5.15 5.64 12.46
N PRO A 34 -6.22 5.26 13.19
CA PRO A 34 -6.43 5.71 14.57
C PRO A 34 -5.30 5.32 15.53
N PHE A 35 -4.55 4.25 15.23
CA PHE A 35 -3.45 3.79 16.07
C PHE A 35 -2.13 4.54 15.83
N GLY A 36 -2.07 5.41 14.82
CA GLY A 36 -0.86 6.19 14.51
C GLY A 36 0.40 5.32 14.35
N PRO A 37 0.38 4.33 13.43
CA PRO A 37 1.49 3.38 13.32
C PRO A 37 2.80 4.11 12.98
N LYS A 38 3.86 3.77 13.71
CA LYS A 38 5.22 4.25 13.43
C LYS A 38 5.95 3.36 12.43
N GLN A 39 5.49 2.13 12.25
CA GLN A 39 6.04 1.16 11.30
C GLN A 39 4.93 0.26 10.77
N ILE A 40 4.98 -0.06 9.48
CA ILE A 40 4.11 -1.02 8.81
C ILE A 40 4.99 -2.03 8.08
N LEU A 41 4.79 -3.31 8.35
CA LEU A 41 5.39 -4.42 7.61
C LEU A 41 4.37 -4.93 6.58
N GLU A 42 4.77 -4.95 5.32
CA GLU A 42 4.06 -5.59 4.21
C GLU A 42 4.86 -6.80 3.76
N SER A 43 4.18 -7.95 3.60
CA SER A 43 4.76 -9.17 3.04
C SER A 43 3.99 -9.54 1.78
N GLY A 44 4.69 -9.65 0.65
CA GLY A 44 4.08 -9.76 -0.68
C GLY A 44 3.87 -8.38 -1.29
N ARG A 45 4.98 -7.80 -1.79
CA ARG A 45 4.99 -6.51 -2.46
C ARG A 45 4.36 -6.59 -3.84
N MET A 46 4.50 -7.75 -4.49
CA MET A 46 4.24 -7.91 -5.91
C MET A 46 4.99 -6.81 -6.70
N ARG A 47 4.26 -6.00 -7.46
CA ARG A 47 4.81 -4.86 -8.21
C ARG A 47 4.82 -3.54 -7.41
N GLY A 48 4.33 -3.54 -6.16
CA GLY A 48 4.51 -2.45 -5.19
C GLY A 48 3.42 -1.38 -5.16
N GLU A 49 2.28 -1.61 -5.81
CA GLU A 49 1.16 -0.66 -5.81
C GLU A 49 0.63 -0.38 -4.38
N SER A 50 0.44 -1.44 -3.58
CA SER A 50 0.01 -1.33 -2.18
C SER A 50 1.07 -0.67 -1.31
N THR A 51 2.35 -0.98 -1.52
CA THR A 51 3.48 -0.35 -0.83
C THR A 51 3.48 1.16 -1.05
N LEU A 52 3.27 1.59 -2.29
CA LEU A 52 3.20 3.00 -2.64
C LEU A 52 1.99 3.67 -1.98
N MET A 53 0.83 2.99 -1.95
CA MET A 53 -0.33 3.49 -1.21
C MET A 53 -0.06 3.61 0.29
N LEU A 54 0.60 2.62 0.90
CA LEU A 54 0.99 2.65 2.31
C LEU A 54 1.89 3.86 2.61
N ALA A 55 2.92 4.08 1.78
CA ALA A 55 3.83 5.22 1.93
C ALA A 55 3.10 6.58 1.80
N ARG A 56 2.11 6.68 0.91
CA ARG A 56 1.31 7.90 0.72
C ARG A 56 0.30 8.13 1.85
N CYS A 57 -0.34 7.07 2.33
CA CYS A 57 -1.35 7.15 3.38
C CYS A 57 -0.76 7.33 4.78
N PHE A 58 0.47 6.84 5.01
CA PHE A 58 1.16 6.91 6.30
C PHE A 58 2.56 7.53 6.14
N PRO A 59 2.67 8.82 5.76
CA PRO A 59 3.95 9.44 5.43
C PRO A 59 4.93 9.55 6.62
N GLN A 60 4.44 9.37 7.84
CA GLN A 60 5.24 9.38 9.07
C GLN A 60 5.61 7.96 9.55
N ALA A 61 5.07 6.92 8.91
CA ALA A 61 5.38 5.53 9.25
C ALA A 61 6.56 5.03 8.42
N ARG A 62 7.43 4.25 9.05
CA ARG A 62 8.42 3.45 8.32
C ARG A 62 7.72 2.29 7.60
N ILE A 63 7.79 2.25 6.28
CA ILE A 63 7.28 1.11 5.50
C ILE A 63 8.42 0.12 5.28
N VAL A 64 8.23 -1.11 5.75
CA VAL A 64 9.11 -2.24 5.48
C VAL A 64 8.33 -3.19 4.57
N SER A 65 8.76 -3.37 3.33
CA SER A 65 8.12 -4.26 2.37
C SER A 65 9.07 -5.41 2.05
N VAL A 66 8.61 -6.64 2.20
CA VAL A 66 9.38 -7.86 1.93
C VAL A 66 8.74 -8.61 0.76
N GLU A 67 9.59 -9.07 -0.16
CA GLU A 67 9.20 -9.86 -1.32
C GLU A 67 10.17 -11.03 -1.44
N PHE A 68 9.62 -12.20 -1.74
CA PHE A 68 10.42 -13.40 -1.99
C PHE A 68 11.01 -13.37 -3.39
N ASP A 69 10.20 -13.01 -4.38
CA ASP A 69 10.62 -12.96 -5.77
C ASP A 69 11.45 -11.71 -6.07
N LEU A 70 12.69 -11.95 -6.50
CA LEU A 70 13.57 -10.87 -6.99
C LEU A 70 13.05 -10.25 -8.29
N ASP A 71 12.36 -11.04 -9.11
CA ASP A 71 11.75 -10.58 -10.35
C ASP A 71 10.25 -10.31 -10.17
N SER A 72 9.90 -9.04 -10.28
CA SER A 72 8.51 -8.56 -10.21
C SER A 72 7.60 -9.02 -11.35
N THR A 73 8.15 -9.72 -12.35
CA THR A 73 7.39 -10.32 -13.46
C THR A 73 6.71 -11.64 -13.04
N HIS A 74 7.28 -12.32 -12.04
CA HIS A 74 6.78 -13.60 -11.51
C HIS A 74 5.99 -13.47 -10.22
N ALA A 75 6.02 -12.28 -9.59
CA ALA A 75 5.22 -11.94 -8.44
C ALA A 75 3.74 -11.67 -8.80
#